data_AF-A0A2G3A772-F1
#
_entry.id   AF-A0A2G3A772-F1
#
_cell.length_a   1.000
_cell.length_b   1.000
_cell.length_c   1.000
_cell.angle_alpha   90.00
_cell.angle_beta   90.00
_cell.angle_gamma   90.00
#
_symmetry.space_group_name_H-M   'P 1'
#
loop_
_entity.id
_entity.type
_entity.pdbx_description
1 polymer ?
#
loop_
_entity_poly.entity_id
_entity_poly.type
_entity_poly.pdbx_seq_one_letter_code
_entity_poly.pdbx_strand_id
1 'polypeptide(L)'
;MMWSVDPGFNATLTEPVDAQGRRIDQLKEMELKLHPDLKEPLRKLCSDPKTTIVVLSGSGRNVLDENFGEYRMWLAAEHGMFLRQTEGNWMTTMPENLSMDWVDSVKHVFEYFTERTPRSHFELRETSLVWNYKYTDVEFGKLQSKDLLQHLRTGPISNASLEVVPGSRSVEVRAVGVTKGAAIDRILGEIVHNNVLKTPIDYVLCIGHFQAKDEDIYKFFEPEPNHGQAPTTRTKAASHLNRTTPNHSAGKSSGHRTASYKVGQQASTLEKKAVSKENKNFWSMLRDRMTVHEGSSVLDLKADNYFSCAVGRNCSEARYLLGSSADVVSLLKDLAYK
;
A
#
# COMPACT_ATOMS: atom_id res chain seq x y z
N MET A 1 -13.95 11.79 3.92
CA MET A 1 -12.71 11.28 3.28
C MET A 1 -13.06 10.06 2.43
N MET A 2 -12.27 9.73 1.40
CA MET A 2 -12.45 8.55 0.53
C MET A 2 -11.08 8.10 0.04
N TRP A 3 -10.90 6.80 -0.20
CA TRP A 3 -9.66 6.18 -0.69
C TRP A 3 -9.94 5.24 -1.87
N SER A 4 -8.90 4.95 -2.67
CA SER A 4 -8.93 4.16 -3.91
C SER A 4 -7.52 4.08 -4.54
N VAL A 5 -6.94 3.02 -5.14
CA VAL A 5 -7.22 1.56 -5.25
C VAL A 5 -5.95 0.82 -5.74
N ASP A 6 -5.91 -0.52 -5.63
CA ASP A 6 -4.95 -1.42 -6.29
C ASP A 6 -5.29 -1.84 -7.74
N PRO A 7 -4.33 -2.16 -8.63
CA PRO A 7 -3.01 -1.54 -8.87
C PRO A 7 -3.13 -0.25 -9.71
N GLY A 8 -4.38 0.20 -9.84
CA GLY A 8 -4.87 1.44 -10.43
C GLY A 8 -6.32 1.57 -10.00
N PHE A 9 -6.95 2.73 -10.09
CA PHE A 9 -8.30 2.99 -9.54
C PHE A 9 -9.47 2.23 -10.23
N ASN A 10 -9.14 1.21 -11.01
CA ASN A 10 -9.96 0.41 -11.92
C ASN A 10 -11.19 -0.25 -11.27
N ALA A 11 -11.04 -0.76 -10.05
CA ALA A 11 -12.09 -1.52 -9.38
C ALA A 11 -13.00 -0.67 -8.46
N THR A 12 -12.87 0.66 -8.46
CA THR A 12 -13.60 1.54 -7.51
C THR A 12 -14.01 2.87 -8.11
N LEU A 13 -13.16 3.53 -8.93
CA LEU A 13 -13.46 4.85 -9.51
C LEU A 13 -13.38 4.92 -11.04
N THR A 14 -13.01 3.85 -11.78
CA THR A 14 -13.13 3.87 -13.24
C THR A 14 -14.48 3.41 -13.76
N GLU A 15 -14.76 3.78 -15.00
CA GLU A 15 -15.74 3.11 -15.84
C GLU A 15 -15.46 1.59 -15.95
N PRO A 16 -16.50 0.73 -15.97
CA PRO A 16 -16.33 -0.70 -16.28
C PRO A 16 -15.90 -0.89 -17.74
N VAL A 17 -14.69 -1.43 -17.95
CA VAL A 17 -14.15 -1.66 -19.30
C VAL A 17 -14.68 -2.98 -19.87
N ASP A 18 -15.62 -2.90 -20.82
CA ASP A 18 -16.11 -4.07 -21.54
C ASP A 18 -14.99 -4.77 -22.33
N ALA A 19 -14.86 -6.08 -22.08
CA ALA A 19 -13.74 -6.90 -22.56
C ALA A 19 -13.99 -7.61 -23.91
N GLN A 20 -15.13 -7.35 -24.55
CA GLN A 20 -15.59 -8.14 -25.71
C GLN A 20 -15.16 -7.49 -27.04
N GLY A 21 -14.06 -8.00 -27.62
CA GLY A 21 -13.81 -7.93 -29.08
C GLY A 21 -12.71 -6.99 -29.60
N ARG A 22 -11.85 -6.39 -28.76
CA ARG A 22 -10.86 -5.39 -29.23
C ARG A 22 -9.52 -5.96 -29.74
N ARG A 23 -8.92 -5.25 -30.71
CA ARG A 23 -7.66 -5.61 -31.40
C ARG A 23 -6.41 -5.17 -30.62
N ILE A 24 -5.23 -5.69 -31.02
CA ILE A 24 -3.93 -5.43 -30.38
C ILE A 24 -3.61 -3.92 -30.31
N ASP A 25 -3.92 -3.15 -31.35
CA ASP A 25 -3.67 -1.70 -31.40
C ASP A 25 -4.51 -0.91 -30.37
N GLN A 26 -5.61 -1.49 -29.88
CA GLN A 26 -6.48 -0.92 -28.85
C GLN A 26 -6.03 -1.27 -27.42
N LEU A 27 -4.91 -1.99 -27.23
CA LEU A 27 -4.29 -2.13 -25.90
C LEU A 27 -3.80 -0.76 -25.36
N LYS A 28 -3.54 0.20 -26.24
CA LYS A 28 -3.29 1.61 -25.86
C LYS A 28 -4.55 2.35 -25.38
N GLU A 29 -5.74 1.83 -25.69
CA GLU A 29 -7.05 2.38 -25.31
C GLU A 29 -7.51 1.89 -23.91
N MET A 30 -6.56 1.38 -23.12
CA MET A 30 -6.75 0.91 -21.74
C MET A 30 -6.49 1.98 -20.68
N GLU A 31 -6.45 3.25 -21.07
CA GLU A 31 -6.33 4.40 -20.16
C GLU A 31 -7.31 4.25 -19.00
N LEU A 32 -6.79 4.15 -17.77
CA LEU A 32 -7.61 4.19 -16.58
C LEU A 32 -8.32 5.54 -16.57
N LYS A 33 -9.64 5.55 -16.77
CA LYS A 33 -10.45 6.77 -16.85
C LYS A 33 -11.44 6.85 -15.72
N LEU A 34 -11.39 7.96 -14.99
CA LEU A 34 -12.37 8.32 -13.97
C LEU A 34 -13.79 8.22 -14.54
N HIS A 35 -14.67 7.50 -13.83
CA HIS A 35 -16.06 7.32 -14.20
C HIS A 35 -16.73 8.71 -14.42
N PRO A 36 -17.40 8.97 -15.55
CA PRO A 36 -17.89 10.33 -15.89
C PRO A 36 -18.81 10.92 -14.80
N ASP A 37 -19.72 10.11 -14.27
CA ASP A 37 -20.61 10.47 -13.16
C ASP A 37 -19.92 10.90 -11.85
N LEU A 38 -18.62 10.64 -11.67
CA LEU A 38 -17.88 11.06 -10.48
C LEU A 38 -17.32 12.48 -10.59
N LYS A 39 -17.26 13.08 -11.79
CA LYS A 39 -16.61 14.39 -11.97
C LYS A 39 -17.25 15.50 -11.13
N GLU A 40 -18.57 15.65 -11.19
CA GLU A 40 -19.27 16.67 -10.37
C GLU A 40 -19.29 16.33 -8.87
N PRO A 41 -19.59 15.09 -8.42
CA PRO A 41 -19.46 14.70 -7.01
C PRO A 41 -18.06 14.93 -6.43
N LEU A 42 -17.00 14.51 -7.12
CA LEU A 42 -15.62 14.73 -6.69
C LEU A 42 -15.28 16.21 -6.62
N ARG A 43 -15.67 17.01 -7.61
CA ARG A 43 -15.40 18.46 -7.59
C ARG A 43 -16.08 19.12 -6.39
N LYS A 44 -17.33 18.73 -6.08
CA LYS A 44 -18.05 19.23 -4.90
C LYS A 44 -17.39 18.79 -3.60
N LEU A 45 -17.06 17.51 -3.45
CA LEU A 45 -16.38 16.98 -2.24
C LEU A 45 -14.98 17.60 -2.03
N CYS A 46 -14.22 17.84 -3.09
CA CYS A 46 -12.92 18.54 -3.05
C CYS A 46 -13.03 20.05 -2.74
N SER A 47 -14.21 20.64 -2.92
CA SER A 47 -14.45 22.06 -2.63
C SER A 47 -14.79 22.36 -1.18
N ASP A 48 -15.18 21.34 -0.40
CA ASP A 48 -15.48 21.49 1.03
C ASP A 48 -14.18 21.62 1.85
N PRO A 49 -13.94 22.76 2.53
CA PRO A 49 -12.73 22.96 3.34
C PRO A 49 -12.66 22.05 4.59
N LYS A 50 -13.74 21.34 4.95
CA LYS A 50 -13.73 20.33 6.01
C LYS A 50 -13.34 18.93 5.50
N THR A 51 -13.36 18.70 4.19
CA THR A 51 -13.12 17.39 3.59
C THR A 51 -11.77 17.35 2.90
N THR A 52 -10.83 16.61 3.49
CA THR A 52 -9.62 16.16 2.78
C THR A 52 -9.92 14.86 2.04
N ILE A 53 -9.52 14.78 0.76
CA ILE A 53 -9.59 13.56 -0.08
C ILE A 53 -8.17 13.14 -0.44
N VAL A 54 -7.92 11.83 -0.42
CA VAL A 54 -6.63 11.23 -0.76
C VAL A 54 -6.84 10.03 -1.68
N VAL A 55 -6.31 10.07 -2.89
CA VAL A 55 -6.29 8.91 -3.81
C VAL A 55 -4.95 8.20 -3.65
N LEU A 56 -4.97 6.98 -3.11
CA LEU A 56 -3.79 6.14 -2.89
C LEU A 56 -3.80 4.92 -3.81
N SER A 57 -2.98 4.98 -4.85
CA SER A 57 -3.00 4.00 -5.93
C SER A 57 -1.65 3.34 -6.21
N GLY A 58 -1.68 2.14 -6.78
CA GLY A 58 -0.49 1.48 -7.32
C GLY A 58 0.00 2.09 -8.65
N SER A 59 -0.82 2.88 -9.34
CA SER A 59 -0.48 3.47 -10.64
C SER A 59 0.59 4.55 -10.54
N GLY A 60 1.31 4.76 -11.65
CA GLY A 60 2.32 5.82 -11.79
C GLY A 60 1.71 7.23 -11.80
N ARG A 61 2.57 8.23 -11.57
CA ARG A 61 2.20 9.65 -11.39
C ARG A 61 1.35 10.22 -12.54
N ASN A 62 1.79 10.00 -13.78
CA ASN A 62 1.13 10.55 -14.98
C ASN A 62 -0.35 10.14 -15.06
N VAL A 63 -0.66 8.87 -14.74
CA VAL A 63 -2.03 8.35 -14.79
C VAL A 63 -2.93 9.01 -13.74
N LEU A 64 -2.38 9.34 -12.56
CA LEU A 64 -3.11 10.07 -11.53
C LEU A 64 -3.26 11.55 -11.88
N ASP A 65 -2.25 12.19 -12.49
CA ASP A 65 -2.37 13.57 -12.97
C ASP A 65 -3.40 13.71 -14.10
N GLU A 66 -3.40 12.81 -15.07
CA GLU A 66 -4.36 12.79 -16.20
C GLU A 66 -5.83 12.65 -15.75
N ASN A 67 -6.06 11.98 -14.62
CA ASN A 67 -7.42 11.68 -14.12
C ASN A 67 -7.90 12.58 -13.00
N PHE A 68 -6.99 12.97 -12.11
CA PHE A 68 -7.32 13.67 -10.88
C PHE A 68 -6.63 15.04 -10.76
N GLY A 69 -5.77 15.42 -11.72
CA GLY A 69 -4.99 16.65 -11.64
C GLY A 69 -5.82 17.94 -11.65
N GLU A 70 -7.06 17.91 -12.12
CA GLU A 70 -8.03 19.02 -12.07
C GLU A 70 -8.72 19.20 -10.71
N TYR A 71 -8.54 18.27 -9.76
CA TYR A 71 -9.22 18.28 -8.46
C TYR A 71 -8.26 18.65 -7.32
N ARG A 72 -8.75 19.45 -6.36
CA ARG A 72 -8.07 19.69 -5.09
C ARG A 72 -8.13 18.46 -4.18
N MET A 73 -7.27 17.48 -4.45
CA MET A 73 -7.09 16.27 -3.62
C MET A 73 -5.62 15.89 -3.51
N TRP A 74 -5.26 15.13 -2.48
CA TRP A 74 -3.93 14.54 -2.38
C TRP A 74 -3.85 13.29 -3.26
N LEU A 75 -2.74 13.13 -3.98
CA LEU A 75 -2.51 12.00 -4.87
C LEU A 75 -1.27 11.24 -4.40
N ALA A 76 -1.40 9.94 -4.18
CA ALA A 76 -0.33 9.06 -3.75
C ALA A 76 -0.14 7.94 -4.78
N ALA A 77 0.93 8.01 -5.55
CA ALA A 77 1.26 7.10 -6.66
C ALA A 77 2.22 6.00 -6.21
N GLU A 78 2.25 4.90 -6.98
CA GLU A 78 3.09 3.71 -6.72
C GLU A 78 3.05 3.26 -5.25
N HIS A 79 1.84 3.00 -4.75
CA HIS A 79 1.56 2.59 -3.37
C HIS A 79 2.01 3.61 -2.31
N GLY A 80 2.14 4.88 -2.70
CA GLY A 80 2.53 6.00 -1.83
C GLY A 80 4.01 6.34 -1.84
N MET A 81 4.78 5.80 -2.79
CA MET A 81 6.20 6.16 -3.03
C MET A 81 6.37 7.60 -3.55
N PHE A 82 5.32 8.13 -4.20
CA PHE A 82 5.23 9.55 -4.56
C PHE A 82 3.95 10.14 -4.00
N LEU A 83 4.05 11.35 -3.45
CA LEU A 83 2.94 12.10 -2.87
C LEU A 83 2.86 13.48 -3.49
N ARG A 84 1.69 13.86 -4.00
CA ARG A 84 1.38 15.20 -4.49
C ARG A 84 0.29 15.82 -3.62
N GLN A 85 0.56 17.03 -3.15
CA GLN A 85 -0.41 17.86 -2.43
C GLN A 85 -1.44 18.45 -3.41
N THR A 86 -2.57 18.99 -2.90
CA THR A 86 -3.72 19.45 -3.71
C THR A 86 -3.37 20.32 -4.92
N GLU A 87 -2.38 21.21 -4.80
CA GLU A 87 -1.90 22.11 -5.85
C GLU A 87 -0.37 22.07 -5.98
N GLY A 88 0.27 21.00 -5.50
CA GLY A 88 1.72 20.87 -5.40
C GLY A 88 2.37 20.09 -6.55
N ASN A 89 3.70 20.14 -6.56
CA ASN A 89 4.53 19.19 -7.31
C ASN A 89 4.55 17.82 -6.61
N TRP A 90 4.93 16.78 -7.34
CA TRP A 90 5.19 15.46 -6.77
C TRP A 90 6.42 15.46 -5.88
N MET A 91 6.27 14.89 -4.69
CA MET A 91 7.30 14.68 -3.68
C MET A 91 7.62 13.19 -3.60
N THR A 92 8.91 12.86 -3.51
CA THR A 92 9.37 11.48 -3.40
C THR A 92 9.47 11.08 -1.93
N THR A 93 8.68 10.09 -1.48
CA THR A 93 8.67 9.60 -0.08
C THR A 93 9.61 8.42 0.15
N MET A 94 10.42 8.10 -0.87
CA MET A 94 11.41 7.02 -0.88
C MET A 94 12.43 7.13 0.26
N PRO A 95 12.76 6.03 0.96
CA PRO A 95 14.02 5.92 1.67
C PRO A 95 15.19 6.10 0.68
N GLU A 96 16.21 6.88 1.04
CA GLU A 96 17.33 7.29 0.15
C GLU A 96 18.18 6.13 -0.43
N ASN A 97 17.94 4.88 -0.01
CA ASN A 97 18.75 3.70 -0.30
C ASN A 97 18.05 2.62 -1.15
N LEU A 98 16.97 2.93 -1.88
CA LEU A 98 16.38 1.93 -2.79
C LEU A 98 17.30 1.70 -4.00
N SER A 99 17.82 0.48 -4.14
CA SER A 99 18.48 0.01 -5.36
C SER A 99 17.45 -0.51 -6.37
N MET A 100 17.71 -0.23 -7.65
CA MET A 100 16.97 -0.75 -8.81
C MET A 100 17.79 -1.76 -9.63
N ASP A 101 18.92 -2.27 -9.08
CA ASP A 101 19.84 -3.19 -9.77
C ASP A 101 19.18 -4.54 -10.13
N TRP A 102 18.03 -4.83 -9.53
CA TRP A 102 17.21 -6.01 -9.77
C TRP A 102 16.35 -5.92 -11.04
N VAL A 103 16.09 -4.71 -11.55
CA VAL A 103 15.07 -4.47 -12.58
C VAL A 103 15.35 -5.25 -13.85
N ASP A 104 16.58 -5.17 -14.38
CA ASP A 104 16.94 -5.87 -15.62
C ASP A 104 16.80 -7.40 -15.48
N SER A 105 17.14 -7.93 -14.30
CA SER A 105 17.03 -9.38 -14.04
C SER A 105 15.56 -9.84 -13.97
N VAL A 106 14.67 -9.05 -13.36
CA VAL A 106 13.23 -9.36 -13.34
C VAL A 106 12.60 -9.10 -14.71
N LYS A 107 13.05 -8.08 -15.42
CA LYS A 107 12.61 -7.74 -16.78
C LYS A 107 12.86 -8.89 -17.75
N HIS A 108 14.02 -9.54 -17.71
CA HIS A 108 14.28 -10.73 -18.54
C HIS A 108 13.33 -11.90 -18.25
N VAL A 109 12.93 -12.10 -16.98
CA VAL A 109 11.89 -13.08 -16.65
C VAL A 109 10.55 -12.67 -17.24
N PHE A 110 10.18 -11.38 -17.15
CA PHE A 110 8.92 -10.87 -17.68
C PHE A 110 8.87 -10.89 -19.21
N GLU A 111 9.98 -10.58 -19.90
CA GLU A 111 10.14 -10.72 -21.36
C GLU A 111 9.88 -12.18 -21.77
N TYR A 112 10.58 -13.14 -21.16
CA TYR A 112 10.40 -14.58 -21.41
C TYR A 112 8.95 -15.05 -21.22
N PHE A 113 8.28 -14.63 -20.15
CA PHE A 113 6.88 -14.98 -19.92
C PHE A 113 5.92 -14.25 -20.84
N THR A 114 6.26 -13.05 -21.33
CA THR A 114 5.42 -12.28 -22.26
C THR A 114 5.43 -12.88 -23.66
N GLU A 115 6.59 -13.22 -24.19
CA GLU A 115 6.75 -13.81 -25.54
C GLU A 115 5.90 -15.08 -25.73
N ARG A 116 5.85 -15.93 -24.71
CA ARG A 116 5.08 -17.20 -24.70
C ARG A 116 3.62 -17.07 -24.25
N THR A 117 3.17 -15.88 -23.84
CA THR A 117 1.83 -15.67 -23.29
C THR A 117 1.07 -14.62 -24.11
N PRO A 118 0.31 -15.02 -25.15
CA PRO A 118 -0.37 -14.09 -26.03
C PRO A 118 -1.25 -13.09 -25.28
N ARG A 119 -1.19 -11.82 -25.71
CA ARG A 119 -1.91 -10.66 -25.13
C ARG A 119 -1.53 -10.32 -23.69
N SER A 120 -0.52 -10.95 -23.11
CA SER A 120 0.14 -10.42 -21.92
C SER A 120 1.09 -9.29 -22.32
N HIS A 121 1.48 -8.48 -21.34
CA HIS A 121 2.50 -7.43 -21.46
C HIS A 121 3.09 -7.16 -20.07
N PHE A 122 4.18 -6.40 -20.02
CA PHE A 122 4.64 -5.81 -18.76
C PHE A 122 4.82 -4.30 -18.86
N GLU A 123 4.73 -3.65 -17.72
CA GLU A 123 4.88 -2.22 -17.49
C GLU A 123 6.07 -2.00 -16.55
N LEU A 124 7.00 -1.12 -16.94
CA LEU A 124 8.05 -0.61 -16.07
C LEU A 124 7.60 0.72 -15.47
N ARG A 125 7.52 0.75 -14.14
CA ARG A 125 7.24 1.95 -13.34
C ARG A 125 8.52 2.46 -12.69
N GLU A 126 8.44 3.54 -11.90
CA GLU A 126 9.63 4.16 -11.31
C GLU A 126 10.17 3.40 -10.10
N THR A 127 9.36 2.55 -9.46
CA THR A 127 9.74 1.76 -8.27
C THR A 127 9.34 0.29 -8.34
N SER A 128 8.62 -0.12 -9.40
CA SER A 128 8.01 -1.45 -9.54
C SER A 128 7.99 -1.95 -10.99
N LEU A 129 7.81 -3.26 -11.17
CA LEU A 129 7.61 -3.90 -12.46
C LEU A 129 6.34 -4.75 -12.41
N VAL A 130 5.40 -4.55 -13.35
CA VAL A 130 4.09 -5.24 -13.35
C VAL A 130 3.92 -6.04 -14.64
N TRP A 131 3.73 -7.36 -14.52
CA TRP A 131 3.29 -8.22 -15.62
C TRP A 131 1.78 -8.37 -15.58
N ASN A 132 1.11 -8.24 -16.73
CA ASN A 132 -0.35 -8.19 -16.86
C ASN A 132 -0.84 -9.24 -17.87
N TYR A 133 -1.80 -10.06 -17.45
CA TYR A 133 -2.41 -11.13 -18.26
C TYR A 133 -3.95 -11.03 -18.28
N LYS A 134 -4.50 -9.82 -18.12
CA LYS A 134 -5.95 -9.54 -18.15
C LYS A 134 -6.61 -9.93 -19.49
N TYR A 135 -5.89 -9.82 -20.60
CA TYR A 135 -6.40 -10.05 -21.97
C TYR A 135 -5.98 -11.39 -22.59
N THR A 136 -5.14 -12.15 -21.89
CA THR A 136 -4.85 -13.57 -22.17
C THR A 136 -6.07 -14.44 -21.85
N ASP A 137 -6.12 -15.64 -22.43
CA ASP A 137 -6.98 -16.72 -21.93
C ASP A 137 -6.86 -16.86 -20.39
N VAL A 138 -7.98 -17.14 -19.73
CA VAL A 138 -8.09 -17.06 -18.27
C VAL A 138 -7.29 -18.16 -17.58
N GLU A 139 -7.40 -19.40 -18.06
CA GLU A 139 -6.76 -20.54 -17.41
C GLU A 139 -5.29 -20.66 -17.82
N PHE A 140 -4.97 -20.38 -19.09
CA PHE A 140 -3.58 -20.30 -19.53
C PHE A 140 -2.82 -19.17 -18.85
N GLY A 141 -3.42 -17.98 -18.72
CA GLY A 141 -2.81 -16.84 -18.01
C GLY A 141 -2.58 -17.12 -16.52
N LYS A 142 -3.51 -17.82 -15.84
CA LYS A 142 -3.33 -18.30 -14.46
C LYS A 142 -2.20 -19.34 -14.33
N LEU A 143 -2.04 -20.24 -15.31
CA LEU A 143 -0.95 -21.22 -15.29
C LEU A 143 0.40 -20.50 -15.45
N GLN A 144 0.51 -19.67 -16.48
CA GLN A 144 1.70 -18.87 -16.76
C GLN A 144 2.08 -17.94 -15.58
N SER A 145 1.10 -17.39 -14.85
CA SER A 145 1.38 -16.55 -13.66
C SER A 145 1.95 -17.33 -12.47
N LYS A 146 1.54 -18.60 -12.28
CA LYS A 146 2.12 -19.49 -11.26
C LYS A 146 3.56 -19.86 -11.59
N ASP A 147 3.82 -20.22 -12.85
CA ASP A 147 5.16 -20.56 -13.33
C ASP A 147 6.10 -19.36 -13.22
N LEU A 148 5.64 -18.16 -13.59
CA LEU A 148 6.37 -16.89 -13.42
C LEU A 148 6.69 -16.63 -11.94
N LEU A 149 5.70 -16.75 -11.05
CA LEU A 149 5.87 -16.54 -9.61
C LEU A 149 6.90 -17.51 -9.02
N GLN A 150 6.92 -18.76 -9.47
CA GLN A 150 7.94 -19.73 -9.09
C GLN A 150 9.33 -19.32 -9.63
N HIS A 151 9.42 -18.96 -10.91
CA HIS A 151 10.68 -18.59 -11.56
C HIS A 151 11.35 -17.37 -10.91
N LEU A 152 10.57 -16.36 -10.52
CA LEU A 152 11.05 -15.23 -9.74
C LEU A 152 11.64 -15.71 -8.40
N ARG A 153 10.84 -16.42 -7.60
CA ARG A 153 11.20 -16.86 -6.24
C ARG A 153 12.45 -17.74 -6.19
N THR A 154 12.67 -18.57 -7.20
CA THR A 154 13.87 -19.42 -7.31
C THR A 154 15.04 -18.73 -8.01
N GLY A 155 14.81 -17.57 -8.63
CA GLY A 155 15.77 -16.87 -9.49
C GLY A 155 16.22 -15.53 -8.91
N PRO A 156 16.14 -14.43 -9.69
CA PRO A 156 16.93 -13.22 -9.45
C PRO A 156 16.57 -12.44 -8.18
N ILE A 157 15.39 -12.67 -7.62
CA ILE A 157 14.92 -11.95 -6.42
C ILE A 157 15.12 -12.74 -5.11
N SER A 158 15.59 -13.99 -5.17
CA SER A 158 15.68 -14.89 -4.01
C SER A 158 16.51 -14.34 -2.83
N ASN A 159 17.48 -13.47 -3.13
CA ASN A 159 18.37 -12.82 -2.15
C ASN A 159 18.20 -11.29 -2.11
N ALA A 160 17.18 -10.74 -2.78
CA ALA A 160 16.95 -9.30 -2.87
C ALA A 160 15.85 -8.85 -1.90
N SER A 161 15.88 -7.59 -1.48
CA SER A 161 14.85 -6.98 -0.60
C SER A 161 13.56 -6.64 -1.36
N LEU A 162 13.01 -7.62 -2.08
CA LEU A 162 11.87 -7.48 -2.99
C LEU A 162 10.72 -8.40 -2.59
N GLU A 163 9.51 -7.94 -2.87
CA GLU A 163 8.28 -8.69 -2.70
C GLU A 163 7.63 -8.93 -4.07
N VAL A 164 7.11 -10.14 -4.28
CA VAL A 164 6.22 -10.44 -5.41
C VAL A 164 4.78 -10.44 -4.93
N VAL A 165 3.97 -9.55 -5.48
CA VAL A 165 2.57 -9.35 -5.13
C VAL A 165 1.68 -9.90 -6.25
N PRO A 166 1.00 -11.05 -6.03
CA PRO A 166 0.10 -11.61 -7.04
C PRO A 166 -1.25 -10.88 -7.03
N GLY A 167 -1.52 -10.16 -8.11
CA GLY A 167 -2.83 -9.56 -8.39
C GLY A 167 -3.83 -10.55 -9.00
N SER A 168 -5.06 -10.09 -9.24
CA SER A 168 -6.13 -10.93 -9.81
C SER A 168 -5.88 -11.35 -11.26
N ARG A 169 -5.22 -10.49 -12.05
CA ARG A 169 -4.79 -10.71 -13.44
C ARG A 169 -3.42 -10.08 -13.74
N SER A 170 -2.59 -9.94 -12.71
CA SER A 170 -1.25 -9.37 -12.78
C SER A 170 -0.30 -10.01 -11.78
N VAL A 171 1.00 -9.81 -11.95
CA VAL A 171 2.04 -10.08 -10.96
C VAL A 171 2.93 -8.84 -10.88
N GLU A 172 3.05 -8.26 -9.70
CA GLU A 172 3.90 -7.10 -9.44
C GLU A 172 5.16 -7.51 -8.67
N VAL A 173 6.29 -6.91 -9.01
CA VAL A 173 7.52 -6.95 -8.21
C VAL A 173 7.82 -5.53 -7.75
N ARG A 174 7.92 -5.36 -6.43
CA ARG A 174 8.18 -4.08 -5.75
C ARG A 174 9.14 -4.29 -4.57
N ALA A 175 9.64 -3.21 -3.98
CA ALA A 175 10.48 -3.30 -2.79
C ALA A 175 9.70 -3.76 -1.54
N VAL A 176 10.36 -4.51 -0.65
CA VAL A 176 9.76 -4.92 0.64
C VAL A 176 9.41 -3.69 1.48
N GLY A 177 8.21 -3.69 2.08
CA GLY A 177 7.73 -2.60 2.94
C GLY A 177 7.08 -1.43 2.18
N VAL A 178 6.96 -1.53 0.85
CA VAL A 178 6.15 -0.61 0.03
C VAL A 178 4.72 -1.14 -0.02
N THR A 179 3.92 -0.87 1.02
CA THR A 179 2.48 -1.21 1.06
C THR A 179 1.65 0.05 1.16
N LYS A 180 0.36 -0.04 0.80
CA LYS A 180 -0.56 1.09 0.93
C LYS A 180 -0.76 1.50 2.40
N GLY A 181 -0.89 0.55 3.33
CA GLY A 181 -0.96 0.86 4.76
C GLY A 181 0.30 1.57 5.28
N ALA A 182 1.49 1.09 4.93
CA ALA A 182 2.77 1.71 5.34
C ALA A 182 2.99 3.13 4.79
N ALA A 183 2.27 3.53 3.75
CA ALA A 183 2.27 4.90 3.24
C ALA A 183 1.35 5.85 4.04
N ILE A 184 0.29 5.34 4.69
CA ILE A 184 -0.71 6.19 5.37
C ILE A 184 -0.09 7.01 6.50
N ASP A 185 0.77 6.42 7.34
CA ASP A 185 1.51 7.15 8.38
C ASP A 185 2.21 8.39 7.83
N ARG A 186 2.90 8.24 6.69
CA ARG A 186 3.67 9.32 6.05
C ARG A 186 2.74 10.36 5.45
N ILE A 187 1.67 9.93 4.79
CA ILE A 187 0.67 10.80 4.18
C ILE A 187 -0.04 11.65 5.25
N LEU A 188 -0.44 11.05 6.38
CA LEU A 188 -1.04 11.78 7.50
C LEU A 188 -0.05 12.77 8.12
N GLY A 189 1.20 12.37 8.35
CA GLY A 189 2.26 13.26 8.81
C GLY A 189 2.45 14.49 7.92
N GLU A 190 2.45 14.30 6.60
CA GLU A 190 2.52 15.40 5.62
C GLU A 190 1.26 16.29 5.64
N ILE A 191 0.05 15.71 5.67
CA ILE A 191 -1.21 16.47 5.73
C ILE A 191 -1.23 17.40 6.97
N VAL A 192 -0.74 16.91 8.11
CA VAL A 192 -0.64 17.66 9.37
C VAL A 192 0.45 18.73 9.28
N HIS A 193 1.65 18.39 8.82
CA HIS A 193 2.78 19.32 8.76
C HIS A 193 2.52 20.52 7.85
N ASN A 194 1.80 20.30 6.75
CA ASN A 194 1.42 21.37 5.81
C ASN A 194 0.22 22.23 6.30
N ASN A 195 -0.19 22.09 7.57
CA ASN A 195 -1.29 22.85 8.21
C ASN A 195 -2.64 22.80 7.45
N VAL A 196 -2.87 21.74 6.66
CA VAL A 196 -4.16 21.55 5.97
C VAL A 196 -5.27 21.26 6.98
N LEU A 197 -4.93 20.52 8.05
CA LEU A 197 -5.81 20.26 9.18
C LEU A 197 -5.68 21.34 10.25
N LYS A 198 -6.72 22.17 10.40
CA LYS A 198 -6.88 23.11 11.53
C LYS A 198 -7.53 22.47 12.75
N THR A 199 -8.07 21.27 12.58
CA THR A 199 -8.80 20.47 13.57
C THR A 199 -8.37 19.01 13.40
N PRO A 200 -8.38 18.19 14.48
CA PRO A 200 -8.12 16.77 14.36
C PRO A 200 -9.16 16.09 13.45
N ILE A 201 -8.79 14.95 12.88
CA ILE A 201 -9.69 14.14 12.05
C ILE A 201 -10.68 13.41 12.97
N ASP A 202 -11.96 13.74 12.83
CA ASP A 202 -13.08 13.18 13.59
C ASP A 202 -13.85 12.10 12.83
N TYR A 203 -13.69 12.00 11.51
CA TYR A 203 -14.36 11.05 10.62
C TYR A 203 -13.42 10.51 9.52
N VAL A 204 -13.38 9.19 9.37
CA VAL A 204 -12.63 8.50 8.31
C VAL A 204 -13.53 7.51 7.58
N LEU A 205 -13.59 7.63 6.27
CA LEU A 205 -14.19 6.65 5.36
C LEU A 205 -13.08 6.17 4.42
N CYS A 206 -12.74 4.89 4.52
CA CYS A 206 -11.80 4.15 3.69
C CYS A 206 -12.58 3.28 2.70
N ILE A 207 -12.32 3.43 1.41
CA ILE A 207 -12.93 2.60 0.36
C ILE A 207 -11.79 1.96 -0.43
N GLY A 208 -11.99 0.75 -0.96
CA GLY A 208 -11.07 0.21 -1.95
C GLY A 208 -11.30 -1.24 -2.35
N HIS A 209 -10.71 -1.62 -3.47
CA HIS A 209 -10.32 -2.99 -3.75
C HIS A 209 -8.81 -3.10 -3.51
N PHE A 210 -8.40 -3.60 -2.35
CA PHE A 210 -6.99 -3.83 -2.04
C PHE A 210 -6.62 -5.30 -2.27
N GLN A 211 -5.34 -5.56 -2.57
CA GLN A 211 -4.79 -6.91 -2.43
C GLN A 211 -4.66 -7.23 -0.94
N ALA A 212 -4.68 -8.51 -0.57
CA ALA A 212 -4.57 -8.93 0.84
C ALA A 212 -3.29 -8.43 1.54
N LYS A 213 -2.25 -8.05 0.77
CA LYS A 213 -1.01 -7.43 1.24
C LYS A 213 -1.11 -5.93 1.54
N ASP A 214 -2.14 -5.28 1.04
CA ASP A 214 -2.44 -3.86 1.19
C ASP A 214 -3.77 -3.64 1.97
N GLU A 215 -4.35 -4.69 2.58
CA GLU A 215 -5.51 -4.58 3.50
C GLU A 215 -5.11 -4.16 4.92
N ASP A 216 -3.81 -4.00 5.18
CA ASP A 216 -3.27 -3.36 6.38
C ASP A 216 -3.87 -1.95 6.61
N ILE A 217 -4.15 -1.23 5.53
CA ILE A 217 -4.87 0.06 5.54
C ILE A 217 -6.25 0.01 6.22
N TYR A 218 -6.97 -1.11 6.18
CA TYR A 218 -8.28 -1.23 6.85
C TYR A 218 -8.14 -1.35 8.36
N LYS A 219 -6.97 -1.78 8.85
CA LYS A 219 -6.69 -1.88 10.29
C LYS A 219 -6.05 -0.63 10.85
N PHE A 220 -5.48 0.21 9.99
CA PHE A 220 -4.75 1.42 10.38
C PHE A 220 -5.57 2.39 11.24
N PHE A 221 -6.84 2.61 10.89
CA PHE A 221 -7.75 3.51 11.61
C PHE A 221 -8.73 2.77 12.54
N GLU A 222 -8.59 1.45 12.71
CA GLU A 222 -9.33 0.75 13.75
C GLU A 222 -8.82 1.24 15.12
N PRO A 223 -9.71 1.70 16.02
CA PRO A 223 -9.29 2.02 17.38
C PRO A 223 -8.73 0.75 18.02
N GLU A 224 -7.58 0.88 18.70
CA GLU A 224 -7.09 -0.16 19.61
C GLU A 224 -8.25 -0.61 20.50
N PRO A 225 -8.58 -1.91 20.55
CA PRO A 225 -9.69 -2.39 21.36
C PRO A 225 -9.38 -2.06 22.81
N ASN A 226 -10.16 -1.17 23.42
CA ASN A 226 -10.04 -0.83 24.83
C ASN A 226 -9.92 -2.13 25.63
N HIS A 227 -8.73 -2.41 26.18
CA HIS A 227 -8.50 -3.51 27.13
C HIS A 227 -9.13 -3.15 28.49
N GLY A 228 -10.44 -2.92 28.47
CA GLY A 228 -11.29 -2.57 29.58
C GLY A 228 -11.84 -3.82 30.23
N GLN A 229 -11.33 -4.10 31.43
CA GLN A 229 -11.88 -5.06 32.40
C GLN A 229 -11.80 -6.54 32.00
N ALA A 230 -10.76 -7.21 32.52
CA ALA A 230 -10.85 -8.63 32.81
C ALA A 230 -12.10 -8.91 33.67
N PRO A 231 -12.85 -10.00 33.44
CA PRO A 231 -14.07 -10.28 34.19
C PRO A 231 -13.78 -10.33 35.69
N THR A 232 -14.51 -9.54 36.46
CA THR A 232 -14.36 -9.47 37.91
C THR A 232 -14.58 -10.84 38.55
N THR A 233 -13.72 -11.13 39.53
CA THR A 233 -13.68 -12.39 40.28
C THR A 233 -15.06 -12.83 40.78
N ARG A 234 -15.50 -14.02 40.35
CA ARG A 234 -16.60 -14.76 41.01
C ARG A 234 -16.01 -15.95 41.77
N THR A 235 -15.90 -15.80 43.09
CA THR A 235 -15.17 -16.72 43.97
C THR A 235 -16.04 -17.88 44.47
N LYS A 236 -15.41 -19.05 44.64
CA LYS A 236 -15.90 -20.31 45.25
C LYS A 236 -16.77 -21.19 44.33
N ALA A 237 -16.72 -22.53 44.42
CA ALA A 237 -16.11 -23.38 45.45
C ALA A 237 -15.16 -24.47 44.89
N ALA A 238 -14.33 -25.04 45.75
CA ALA A 238 -13.31 -26.04 45.41
C ALA A 238 -13.81 -27.49 45.53
N SER A 239 -13.13 -28.41 44.85
CA SER A 239 -12.95 -29.79 45.33
C SER A 239 -11.56 -30.31 44.94
N HIS A 240 -10.96 -31.10 45.83
CA HIS A 240 -9.58 -31.59 45.71
C HIS A 240 -9.50 -32.89 44.91
N LEU A 241 -8.37 -33.15 44.23
CA LEU A 241 -7.59 -34.36 44.54
C LEU A 241 -6.10 -34.21 44.19
N ASN A 242 -5.23 -34.72 45.06
CA ASN A 242 -3.78 -34.71 44.91
C ASN A 242 -3.27 -35.87 44.05
N ARG A 243 -2.14 -35.69 43.36
CA ARG A 243 -1.11 -36.75 43.29
C ARG A 243 0.30 -36.18 43.12
N THR A 244 1.29 -36.96 43.54
CA THR A 244 2.62 -36.53 44.00
C THR A 244 3.77 -36.72 43.00
N THR A 245 4.88 -36.07 43.37
CA THR A 245 6.28 -36.00 42.84
C THR A 245 7.02 -37.37 42.83
N PRO A 246 8.34 -37.54 42.48
CA PRO A 246 9.43 -36.52 42.43
C PRO A 246 10.63 -36.62 41.43
N ASN A 247 11.38 -35.51 41.37
CA ASN A 247 12.85 -35.25 41.24
C ASN A 247 13.84 -36.19 40.50
N HIS A 248 14.78 -35.58 39.77
CA HIS A 248 16.28 -35.58 39.94
C HIS A 248 16.97 -35.06 38.63
N SER A 249 18.21 -34.54 38.56
CA SER A 249 18.96 -33.54 39.37
C SER A 249 20.31 -33.15 38.70
N ALA A 250 20.66 -31.84 38.69
CA ALA A 250 22.02 -31.22 38.72
C ALA A 250 23.10 -31.37 37.57
N GLY A 251 23.87 -30.28 37.35
CA GLY A 251 25.17 -30.18 36.62
C GLY A 251 25.23 -28.96 35.66
N LYS A 252 25.93 -27.84 35.92
CA LYS A 252 27.39 -27.54 35.86
C LYS A 252 28.08 -27.98 34.55
N SER A 253 28.98 -27.24 33.87
CA SER A 253 29.53 -25.86 33.98
C SER A 253 30.55 -25.59 32.82
N SER A 254 31.02 -24.34 32.64
CA SER A 254 32.06 -23.90 31.66
C SER A 254 31.59 -23.77 30.20
N GLY A 255 32.03 -22.80 29.36
CA GLY A 255 32.92 -21.65 29.57
C GLY A 255 34.18 -21.68 28.68
N HIS A 256 34.21 -20.89 27.60
CA HIS A 256 35.44 -20.47 26.89
C HIS A 256 35.20 -19.19 26.06
N ARG A 257 36.28 -18.42 25.80
CA ARG A 257 36.32 -17.14 25.05
C ARG A 257 37.16 -17.28 23.77
N THR A 258 37.21 -16.19 23.00
CA THR A 258 38.14 -15.85 21.88
C THR A 258 37.65 -16.30 20.49
N ALA A 259 37.93 -15.62 19.37
CA ALA A 259 38.64 -14.35 19.15
C ALA A 259 38.01 -13.52 18.01
N SER A 260 38.33 -12.23 17.94
CA SER A 260 37.95 -11.34 16.83
C SER A 260 39.06 -11.30 15.77
N TYR A 261 38.70 -11.33 14.49
CA TYR A 261 39.59 -10.98 13.39
C TYR A 261 39.06 -9.76 12.64
N LYS A 262 39.88 -8.70 12.60
CA LYS A 262 39.72 -7.57 11.69
C LYS A 262 40.60 -7.79 10.46
N VAL A 263 40.06 -7.55 9.28
CA VAL A 263 40.82 -7.15 8.10
C VAL A 263 40.22 -5.83 7.62
N GLY A 264 41.04 -4.91 7.14
CA GLY A 264 40.60 -3.59 6.71
C GLY A 264 41.34 -3.13 5.46
N GLN A 265 41.13 -1.85 5.12
CA GLN A 265 41.59 -1.18 3.90
C GLN A 265 40.82 -1.60 2.63
N GLN A 266 40.56 -0.72 1.67
CA GLN A 266 41.07 0.64 1.46
C GLN A 266 40.00 1.51 0.80
N ALA A 267 40.01 2.82 1.05
CA ALA A 267 39.11 3.77 0.38
C ALA A 267 39.75 4.33 -0.90
N SER A 268 38.95 4.51 -1.95
CA SER A 268 39.30 5.36 -3.09
C SER A 268 38.21 6.43 -3.30
N THR A 269 38.67 7.65 -3.55
CA THR A 269 37.87 8.87 -3.67
C THR A 269 37.63 9.19 -5.15
N LEU A 270 36.44 9.69 -5.52
CA LEU A 270 36.01 10.41 -6.76
C LEU A 270 34.48 10.17 -6.90
N GLU A 271 33.55 11.11 -7.16
CA GLU A 271 33.52 12.57 -7.14
C GLU A 271 32.17 13.05 -6.56
N LYS A 272 32.12 14.24 -5.98
CA LYS A 272 30.85 14.83 -5.49
C LYS A 272 30.17 15.65 -6.60
N LYS A 273 29.04 15.17 -7.13
CA LYS A 273 28.02 16.08 -7.70
C LYS A 273 27.12 16.59 -6.59
N ALA A 274 26.84 17.89 -6.60
CA ALA A 274 26.07 18.57 -5.57
C ALA A 274 24.57 18.28 -5.74
N VAL A 275 23.98 17.60 -4.75
CA VAL A 275 22.53 17.54 -4.53
C VAL A 275 22.24 18.25 -3.20
N SER A 276 21.06 18.88 -3.10
CA SER A 276 20.72 19.91 -2.11
C SER A 276 21.00 19.52 -0.66
N LYS A 277 21.57 20.47 0.10
CA LYS A 277 21.92 20.29 1.53
C LYS A 277 20.69 20.22 2.45
N GLU A 278 19.53 20.71 2.00
CA GLU A 278 18.30 20.79 2.79
C GLU A 278 17.71 19.39 3.08
N ASN A 279 17.77 18.46 2.12
CA ASN A 279 17.14 17.14 2.25
C ASN A 279 17.75 16.27 3.37
N LYS A 280 19.01 16.50 3.73
CA LYS A 280 19.71 15.72 4.77
C LYS A 280 19.27 16.07 6.19
N ASN A 281 18.81 17.30 6.40
CA ASN A 281 18.28 17.72 7.69
C ASN A 281 16.87 17.14 7.93
N PHE A 282 16.08 16.97 6.87
CA PHE A 282 14.72 16.43 6.91
C PHE A 282 14.67 15.00 7.47
N TRP A 283 15.43 14.06 6.89
CA TRP A 283 15.44 12.66 7.35
C TRP A 283 16.02 12.47 8.75
N SER A 284 16.94 13.33 9.19
CA SER A 284 17.44 13.32 10.57
C SER A 284 16.38 13.82 11.55
N MET A 285 15.66 14.88 11.19
CA MET A 285 14.62 15.48 12.02
C MET A 285 13.37 14.59 12.15
N LEU A 286 13.00 13.86 11.10
CA LEU A 286 11.92 12.86 11.14
C LEU A 286 12.28 11.66 12.03
N ARG A 287 13.53 11.18 11.96
CA ARG A 287 13.96 10.01 12.74
C ARG A 287 13.98 10.27 14.26
N ASP A 288 14.39 11.46 14.68
CA ASP A 288 14.43 11.85 16.11
C ASP A 288 13.06 12.23 16.69
N ARG A 289 12.02 12.44 15.86
CA ARG A 289 10.67 12.79 16.34
C ARG A 289 9.66 11.65 16.37
N MET A 290 9.90 10.55 15.65
CA MET A 290 9.02 9.37 15.68
C MET A 290 9.18 8.55 16.97
N THR A 291 8.77 9.14 18.10
CA THR A 291 8.21 8.39 19.22
C THR A 291 6.70 8.25 19.00
N VAL A 292 6.10 7.17 19.50
CA VAL A 292 4.74 6.69 19.17
C VAL A 292 3.60 7.61 19.69
N HIS A 293 3.91 8.83 20.13
CA HIS A 293 2.96 9.77 20.75
C HIS A 293 2.44 10.88 19.82
N GLU A 294 3.11 11.19 18.69
CA GLU A 294 2.70 12.36 17.87
C GLU A 294 1.54 12.06 16.90
N GLY A 295 1.28 10.80 16.54
CA GLY A 295 0.09 10.40 15.78
C GLY A 295 -1.23 10.51 16.57
N SER A 296 -1.18 10.46 17.90
CA SER A 296 -2.37 10.48 18.77
C SER A 296 -3.01 11.86 18.92
N SER A 297 -2.35 12.94 18.49
CA SER A 297 -2.90 14.31 18.51
C SER A 297 -3.68 14.68 17.25
N VAL A 298 -3.56 13.85 16.20
CA VAL A 298 -4.09 14.10 14.85
C VAL A 298 -5.49 13.51 14.67
N LEU A 299 -5.79 12.42 15.36
CA LEU A 299 -7.04 11.67 15.24
C LEU A 299 -7.86 11.82 16.53
N ASP A 300 -9.06 12.39 16.45
CA ASP A 300 -10.10 12.31 17.49
C ASP A 300 -11.21 11.34 17.01
N LEU A 301 -10.76 10.18 16.54
CA LEU A 301 -11.59 9.23 15.81
C LEU A 301 -12.29 8.28 16.79
N LYS A 302 -13.59 8.48 16.99
CA LYS A 302 -14.44 7.53 17.71
C LYS A 302 -14.64 6.26 16.89
N ALA A 303 -14.84 5.12 17.55
CA ALA A 303 -15.03 3.83 16.89
C ALA A 303 -16.16 3.84 15.85
N ASP A 304 -17.24 4.58 16.10
CA ASP A 304 -18.40 4.71 15.23
C ASP A 304 -18.18 5.65 14.03
N ASN A 305 -17.06 6.39 14.02
CA ASN A 305 -16.71 7.36 12.97
C ASN A 305 -15.72 6.80 11.95
N TYR A 306 -15.32 5.52 12.07
CA TYR A 306 -14.51 4.83 11.07
C TYR A 306 -15.33 3.86 10.21
N PHE A 307 -15.26 4.06 8.89
CA PHE A 307 -15.97 3.24 7.90
C PHE A 307 -14.95 2.67 6.90
N SER A 308 -14.63 1.38 7.01
CA SER A 308 -13.83 0.65 6.01
C SER A 308 -14.75 -0.15 5.07
N CYS A 309 -14.61 0.08 3.76
CA CYS A 309 -15.47 -0.48 2.72
C CYS A 309 -14.61 -1.20 1.65
N ALA A 310 -14.67 -2.53 1.62
CA ALA A 310 -14.14 -3.31 0.51
C ALA A 310 -15.03 -3.19 -0.72
N VAL A 311 -14.46 -3.32 -1.92
CA VAL A 311 -15.19 -3.29 -3.19
C VAL A 311 -15.02 -4.61 -3.94
N GLY A 312 -16.12 -5.32 -4.18
CA GLY A 312 -16.15 -6.53 -5.00
C GLY A 312 -15.36 -7.73 -4.47
N ARG A 313 -15.09 -7.80 -3.15
CA ARG A 313 -14.42 -8.95 -2.49
C ARG A 313 -15.20 -9.43 -1.28
N ASN A 314 -15.62 -10.69 -1.29
CA ASN A 314 -16.34 -11.32 -0.17
C ASN A 314 -15.44 -11.70 1.02
N CYS A 315 -14.12 -11.70 0.83
CA CYS A 315 -13.14 -11.90 1.90
C CYS A 315 -12.25 -10.66 1.93
N SER A 316 -12.39 -9.86 2.98
CA SER A 316 -11.61 -8.64 3.22
C SER A 316 -11.66 -8.28 4.70
N GLU A 317 -10.64 -7.58 5.19
CA GLU A 317 -10.57 -7.07 6.58
C GLU A 317 -11.42 -5.80 6.82
N ALA A 318 -12.14 -5.31 5.81
CA ALA A 318 -13.03 -4.14 5.92
C ALA A 318 -14.35 -4.45 6.66
N ARG A 319 -14.89 -3.45 7.39
CA ARG A 319 -16.18 -3.54 8.11
C ARG A 319 -17.39 -3.69 7.18
N TYR A 320 -17.32 -3.12 5.99
CA TYR A 320 -18.43 -3.04 5.03
C TYR A 320 -17.99 -3.52 3.64
N LEU A 321 -18.96 -3.93 2.81
CA LEU A 321 -18.75 -4.39 1.45
C LEU A 321 -19.66 -3.61 0.47
N LEU A 322 -19.06 -3.04 -0.54
CA LEU A 322 -19.71 -2.51 -1.74
C LEU A 322 -19.57 -3.55 -2.86
N GLY A 323 -20.66 -3.86 -3.55
CA GLY A 323 -20.68 -4.94 -4.55
C GLY A 323 -19.84 -4.64 -5.80
N SER A 324 -19.77 -3.37 -6.17
CA SER A 324 -19.23 -2.90 -7.45
C SER A 324 -18.71 -1.46 -7.37
N SER A 325 -18.02 -0.99 -8.42
CA SER A 325 -17.71 0.43 -8.57
C SER A 325 -18.96 1.31 -8.75
N ALA A 326 -20.08 0.78 -9.26
CA ALA A 326 -21.33 1.53 -9.36
C ALA A 326 -21.90 1.90 -7.99
N ASP A 327 -21.79 1.01 -7.00
CA ASP A 327 -22.21 1.28 -5.62
C ASP A 327 -21.35 2.38 -4.97
N VAL A 328 -20.04 2.40 -5.30
CA VAL A 328 -19.12 3.47 -4.93
C VAL A 328 -19.56 4.80 -5.55
N VAL A 329 -19.88 4.82 -6.85
CA VAL A 329 -20.40 6.02 -7.53
C VAL A 329 -21.68 6.53 -6.87
N SER A 330 -22.61 5.65 -6.49
CA SER A 330 -23.84 6.03 -5.78
C SER A 330 -23.55 6.64 -4.41
N LEU A 331 -22.71 5.97 -3.60
CA LEU A 331 -22.33 6.46 -2.27
C LEU A 331 -21.70 7.85 -2.32
N LEU A 332 -20.89 8.13 -3.32
CA LEU A 332 -20.19 9.42 -3.46
C LEU A 332 -21.07 10.53 -3.99
N LYS A 333 -22.05 10.22 -4.84
CA LYS A 333 -23.13 11.15 -5.18
C LYS A 333 -23.93 11.51 -3.92
N ASP A 334 -24.33 10.51 -3.14
CA ASP A 334 -25.10 10.73 -1.90
C ASP A 334 -24.33 11.55 -0.86
N LEU A 335 -23.00 11.34 -0.73
CA LEU A 335 -22.15 12.15 0.13
C LEU A 335 -21.92 13.56 -0.41
N ALA A 336 -21.86 13.74 -1.73
CA ALA A 336 -21.69 15.05 -2.35
C ALA A 336 -22.95 15.91 -2.27
N TYR A 337 -24.17 15.33 -2.32
CA TYR A 337 -25.43 16.08 -2.43
C TYR A 337 -26.33 16.07 -1.18
N LYS A 338 -25.84 15.50 -0.07
CA LYS A 338 -26.33 15.83 1.29
C LYS A 338 -25.80 17.20 1.76
#